data_AF-A0AA38CUX1-F1
#
_entry.id   AF-A0AA38CUX1-F1
#
_cell.length_a   1.000
_cell.length_b   1.000
_cell.length_c   1.000
_cell.angle_alpha   90.00
_cell.angle_beta   90.00
_cell.angle_gamma   90.00
#
_symmetry.space_group_name_H-M   'P 1'
#
loop_
_entity.id
_entity.type
_entity.pdbx_description
1 polymer ?
#
loop_
_entity_poly.entity_id
_entity_poly.type
_entity_poly.pdbx_seq_one_letter_code
_entity_poly.pdbx_strand_id
1 'polypeptide(L)'
;GFPRADIDIPAVRSDRNRLAMMRNDHKDITAKIEQNLHILLSGGLVRDYQALPQKRSAEGEELGAQVSSGLSSISSISLPAVSEITSMDEDAIPKFPFAVVDELFDGSPAALDGIQLGDQILKFGIVEGGDNLVPRLAREGQTNQGRAIPVIVIRRGAQVHLNVTPRVWSGRGLLG
;
A
#
# COMPACT_ATOMS: atom_id res chain seq x y z
N GLY A 1 52.60 21.84 15.40
CA GLY A 1 51.55 21.33 16.28
C GLY A 1 51.25 19.91 15.88
N PHE A 2 51.19 18.99 16.84
CA PHE A 2 50.88 17.57 16.61
C PHE A 2 49.36 17.35 16.48
N PRO A 3 48.92 16.21 15.89
CA PRO A 3 47.50 15.87 15.85
C PRO A 3 46.87 15.82 17.25
N ARG A 4 45.64 16.29 17.32
CA ARG A 4 44.80 16.27 18.52
C ARG A 4 44.39 14.83 18.86
N ALA A 5 44.89 14.32 19.99
CA ALA A 5 44.60 12.96 20.45
C ALA A 5 43.13 12.76 20.86
N ASP A 6 42.39 13.87 21.06
CA ASP A 6 40.95 13.96 21.26
C ASP A 6 40.12 13.62 20.00
N ILE A 7 40.73 13.44 18.82
CA ILE A 7 40.01 13.27 17.54
C ILE A 7 40.50 12.05 16.77
N ASP A 8 39.65 11.04 16.64
CA ASP A 8 39.87 9.89 15.75
C ASP A 8 39.64 10.29 14.28
N ILE A 9 40.72 10.72 13.63
CA ILE A 9 40.72 11.13 12.22
C ILE A 9 40.28 9.99 11.28
N PRO A 10 40.74 8.72 11.44
CA PRO A 10 40.18 7.57 10.75
C PRO A 10 38.64 7.44 10.87
N ALA A 11 38.08 7.47 12.07
CA ALA A 11 36.63 7.33 12.29
C ALA A 11 35.83 8.47 11.62
N VAL A 12 36.28 9.72 11.79
CA VAL A 12 35.66 10.89 11.11
C VAL A 12 35.68 10.74 9.59
N ARG A 13 36.73 10.12 9.02
CA ARG A 13 36.82 9.85 7.57
C ARG A 13 35.87 8.74 7.13
N SER A 14 35.76 7.63 7.87
CA SER A 14 34.81 6.56 7.55
C SER A 14 33.36 7.05 7.64
N ASP A 15 33.02 7.81 8.68
CA ASP A 15 31.67 8.34 8.89
C ASP A 15 31.29 9.34 7.80
N ARG A 16 32.21 10.25 7.44
CA ARG A 16 32.00 11.17 6.32
C ARG A 16 31.81 10.45 4.99
N ASN A 17 32.56 9.38 4.74
CA ASN A 17 32.43 8.58 3.52
C ASN A 17 31.08 7.84 3.48
N ARG A 18 30.68 7.21 4.59
CA ARG A 18 29.37 6.58 4.76
C ARG A 18 28.22 7.56 4.56
N LEU A 19 28.32 8.76 5.13
CA LEU A 19 27.33 9.83 4.95
C LEU A 19 27.26 10.33 3.49
N ALA A 20 28.40 10.36 2.78
CA ALA A 20 28.42 10.70 1.36
C ALA A 20 27.74 9.62 0.50
N MET A 21 28.03 8.34 0.77
CA MET A 21 27.38 7.19 0.13
C MET A 21 25.86 7.23 0.34
N MET A 22 25.39 7.27 1.59
CA MET A 22 23.95 7.32 1.91
C MET A 22 23.24 8.54 1.28
N ARG A 23 23.93 9.67 1.12
CA ARG A 23 23.37 10.87 0.44
C ARG A 23 23.28 10.71 -1.07
N ASN A 24 24.19 9.96 -1.69
CA ASN A 24 24.11 9.64 -3.11
C ASN A 24 23.02 8.60 -3.35
N ASP A 25 23.04 7.49 -2.61
CA ASP A 25 22.02 6.43 -2.69
C ASP A 25 20.61 7.00 -2.51
N HIS A 26 20.39 7.88 -1.52
CA HIS A 26 19.10 8.54 -1.32
C HIS A 26 18.68 9.39 -2.53
N LYS A 27 19.60 10.16 -3.14
CA LYS A 27 19.29 10.95 -4.35
C LYS A 27 18.91 10.04 -5.51
N ASP A 28 19.66 8.97 -5.72
CA ASP A 28 19.44 8.02 -6.82
C ASP A 28 18.10 7.28 -6.66
N ILE A 29 17.78 6.84 -5.43
CA ILE A 29 16.47 6.26 -5.08
C ILE A 29 15.35 7.28 -5.30
N THR A 30 15.51 8.53 -4.84
CA THR A 30 14.48 9.59 -4.99
C THR A 30 14.22 9.89 -6.47
N ALA A 31 15.27 10.07 -7.26
CA ALA A 31 15.17 10.31 -8.70
C ALA A 31 14.54 9.11 -9.44
N LYS A 32 14.80 7.88 -8.98
CA LYS A 32 14.17 6.68 -9.55
C LYS A 32 12.68 6.58 -9.23
N ILE A 33 12.28 6.96 -8.02
CA ILE A 33 10.86 7.08 -7.63
C ILE A 33 10.16 8.15 -8.48
N GLU A 34 10.76 9.33 -8.62
CA GLU A 34 10.25 10.42 -9.44
C GLU A 34 10.06 10.00 -10.91
N GLN A 35 11.06 9.32 -11.50
CA GLN A 35 10.97 8.79 -12.87
C GLN A 35 9.81 7.81 -13.03
N ASN A 36 9.70 6.83 -12.13
CA ASN A 36 8.65 5.82 -12.18
C ASN A 36 7.25 6.44 -11.98
N LEU A 37 7.13 7.41 -11.07
CA LEU A 37 5.91 8.17 -10.84
C LEU A 37 5.52 8.97 -12.09
N HIS A 38 6.46 9.66 -12.73
CA HIS A 38 6.20 10.38 -13.98
C HIS A 38 5.73 9.44 -15.10
N ILE A 39 6.29 8.22 -15.21
CA ILE A 39 5.82 7.21 -16.17
C ILE A 39 4.37 6.80 -15.87
N LEU A 40 4.00 6.57 -14.61
CA LEU A 40 2.64 6.20 -14.22
C LEU A 40 1.62 7.33 -14.49
N LEU A 41 1.99 8.58 -14.19
CA LEU A 41 1.14 9.75 -14.41
C LEU A 41 0.97 10.06 -15.90
N SER A 42 2.06 10.05 -16.67
CA SER A 42 1.99 10.29 -18.13
C SER A 42 1.37 9.11 -18.91
N GLY A 43 1.46 7.89 -18.38
CA GLY A 43 0.76 6.69 -18.87
C GLY A 43 -0.74 6.64 -18.57
N GLY A 44 -1.32 7.67 -17.92
CA GLY A 44 -2.77 7.83 -17.76
C GLY A 44 -3.45 7.01 -16.65
N LEU A 45 -2.72 6.16 -15.92
CA LEU A 45 -3.26 5.24 -14.90
C LEU A 45 -3.77 5.90 -13.61
N VAL A 46 -3.67 7.24 -13.49
CA VAL A 46 -4.12 8.00 -12.30
C VAL A 46 -5.52 8.61 -12.49
N ARG A 47 -6.14 8.46 -13.67
CA ARG A 47 -7.44 9.07 -13.97
C ARG A 47 -8.60 8.50 -13.13
N ASP A 48 -8.47 7.28 -12.65
CA ASP A 48 -9.55 6.55 -11.95
C ASP A 48 -9.66 6.90 -10.46
N TYR A 49 -8.63 7.51 -9.85
CA TYR A 49 -8.60 7.87 -8.42
C TYR A 49 -9.29 9.21 -8.07
N GLN A 50 -9.77 9.98 -9.06
CA GLN A 50 -10.45 11.26 -8.84
C GLN A 50 -12.00 11.18 -8.90
N ALA A 51 -12.58 9.99 -9.09
CA ALA A 51 -14.03 9.80 -9.23
C ALA A 51 -14.72 9.37 -7.90
N LEU A 52 -14.56 10.16 -6.83
CA LEU A 52 -15.36 10.02 -5.60
C LEU A 52 -16.30 11.23 -5.41
N PRO A 53 -17.64 11.03 -5.42
CA PRO A 53 -18.59 12.14 -5.34
C PRO A 53 -18.72 12.66 -3.91
N GLN A 54 -18.14 13.82 -3.62
CA GLN A 54 -18.38 14.53 -2.36
C GLN A 54 -19.80 15.14 -2.34
N LYS A 55 -20.72 14.44 -1.69
CA LYS A 55 -22.06 14.93 -1.38
C LYS A 55 -22.07 15.71 -0.05
N ARG A 56 -22.21 17.04 -0.12
CA ARG A 56 -22.75 17.95 0.91
C ARG A 56 -22.92 19.33 0.26
N SER A 57 -24.12 19.69 -0.19
CA SER A 57 -25.10 20.53 0.54
C SER A 57 -24.90 22.04 0.28
N ALA A 58 -25.96 22.74 -0.16
CA ALA A 58 -26.02 24.20 -0.30
C ALA A 58 -25.97 24.88 1.11
N GLU A 59 -25.80 26.20 1.31
CA GLU A 59 -25.99 27.43 0.51
C GLU A 59 -24.83 28.44 0.81
N GLY A 60 -24.62 29.58 0.14
CA GLY A 60 -25.32 30.28 -0.95
C GLY A 60 -24.64 31.64 -1.32
N GLU A 61 -25.38 32.50 -2.05
CA GLU A 61 -25.12 33.90 -2.46
C GLU A 61 -23.98 34.23 -3.48
N GLU A 62 -24.32 35.16 -4.38
CA GLU A 62 -23.55 35.61 -5.54
C GLU A 62 -22.91 37.00 -5.32
N LEU A 63 -21.88 37.33 -6.10
CA LEU A 63 -21.90 38.44 -7.09
C LEU A 63 -20.53 38.53 -7.78
N GLY A 64 -20.53 38.84 -9.08
CA GLY A 64 -19.38 38.56 -9.96
C GLY A 64 -18.64 39.78 -10.53
N ALA A 65 -17.53 39.50 -11.20
CA ALA A 65 -16.95 40.34 -12.26
C ALA A 65 -16.15 39.46 -13.23
N GLN A 66 -16.34 39.66 -14.53
CA GLN A 66 -15.61 38.90 -15.55
C GLN A 66 -14.41 39.70 -16.07
N VAL A 67 -13.24 39.05 -16.14
CA VAL A 67 -12.16 39.44 -17.05
C VAL A 67 -11.44 38.20 -17.57
N SER A 68 -11.19 38.20 -18.88
CA SER A 68 -10.67 37.08 -19.65
C SER A 68 -9.13 37.01 -19.66
N SER A 69 -8.64 35.83 -20.08
CA SER A 69 -7.29 35.54 -20.60
C SER A 69 -6.15 35.32 -19.58
N GLY A 70 -5.39 34.23 -19.79
CA GLY A 70 -4.06 34.04 -19.21
C GLY A 70 -3.88 32.88 -18.20
N LEU A 71 -3.99 31.62 -18.66
CA LEU A 71 -3.31 30.45 -18.06
C LEU A 71 -3.42 30.29 -16.52
N SER A 72 -4.60 29.89 -16.03
CA SER A 72 -4.78 29.40 -14.65
C SER A 72 -3.95 28.12 -14.45
N SER A 73 -2.86 28.13 -13.68
CA SER A 73 -2.79 28.24 -12.21
C SER A 73 -3.21 26.98 -11.46
N ILE A 74 -2.23 26.15 -11.10
CA ILE A 74 -2.26 25.36 -9.85
C ILE A 74 -0.95 25.64 -9.11
N SER A 75 -0.92 26.78 -8.43
CA SER A 75 0.07 27.10 -7.39
C SER A 75 -0.70 27.57 -6.15
N SER A 76 -1.38 26.61 -5.54
CA SER A 76 -2.01 26.75 -4.23
C SER A 76 -2.29 25.37 -3.62
N ILE A 77 -1.27 24.51 -3.55
CA ILE A 77 -1.26 23.48 -2.50
C ILE A 77 -0.92 24.23 -1.22
N SER A 78 -1.95 24.78 -0.57
CA SER A 78 -1.87 25.22 0.80
C SER A 78 -1.53 24.00 1.64
N LEU A 79 -0.25 23.86 1.98
CA LEU A 79 0.23 22.90 2.97
C LEU A 79 -0.63 23.09 4.23
N PRO A 80 -1.35 22.06 4.71
CA PRO A 80 -1.85 22.12 6.07
C PRO A 80 -0.63 22.29 6.97
N ALA A 81 -0.75 23.21 7.94
CA ALA A 81 0.33 23.49 8.88
C ALA A 81 0.79 22.20 9.57
N VAL A 82 2.05 22.15 9.97
CA VAL A 82 2.65 21.04 10.72
C VAL A 82 1.98 20.95 12.09
N SER A 83 0.82 20.29 12.15
CA SER A 83 0.19 19.86 13.38
C SER A 83 0.81 18.52 13.78
N GLU A 84 1.75 18.64 14.71
CA GLU A 84 2.29 17.63 15.62
C GLU A 84 1.63 16.24 15.53
N ILE A 85 2.43 15.23 15.17
CA ILE A 85 2.02 13.82 15.12
C ILE A 85 1.94 13.30 16.56
N THR A 86 0.88 13.67 17.28
CA THR A 86 0.68 13.29 18.69
C THR A 86 -0.76 12.84 18.96
N SER A 87 -1.21 11.80 18.27
CA SER A 87 -2.28 10.91 18.78
C SER A 87 -2.38 9.59 17.98
N MET A 88 -1.77 8.54 18.53
CA MET A 88 -2.26 7.15 18.55
C MET A 88 -3.01 6.64 17.30
N ASP A 89 -2.27 6.08 16.34
CA ASP A 89 -2.68 4.86 15.64
C ASP A 89 -1.42 4.13 15.14
N GLU A 90 -1.14 2.93 15.64
CA GLU A 90 0.04 2.14 15.23
C GLU A 90 -0.30 1.25 14.01
N ASP A 91 0.71 0.97 13.19
CA ASP A 91 0.69 -0.01 12.09
C ASP A 91 -0.22 0.25 10.85
N ALA A 92 -0.13 1.46 10.29
CA ALA A 92 -0.48 1.72 8.88
C ALA A 92 0.72 1.54 7.92
N ILE A 93 1.51 0.47 8.07
CA ILE A 93 2.45 0.05 7.02
C ILE A 93 1.62 -0.27 5.76
N PRO A 94 1.96 0.22 4.56
CA PRO A 94 1.22 -0.09 3.35
C PRO A 94 1.31 -1.60 3.05
N LYS A 95 0.24 -2.34 3.36
CA LYS A 95 0.15 -3.78 3.14
C LYS A 95 -0.14 -4.04 1.66
N PHE A 96 0.89 -4.42 0.92
CA PHE A 96 0.77 -4.79 -0.48
C PHE A 96 0.06 -6.15 -0.63
N PRO A 97 -0.79 -6.34 -1.64
CA PRO A 97 -1.32 -7.66 -1.99
C PRO A 97 -0.17 -8.59 -2.39
N PHE A 98 -0.17 -9.81 -1.84
CA PHE A 98 0.88 -10.81 -2.10
C PHE A 98 0.46 -11.94 -3.04
N ALA A 99 -0.84 -12.10 -3.27
CA ALA A 99 -1.42 -13.11 -4.16
C ALA A 99 -2.68 -12.59 -4.84
N VAL A 100 -3.02 -13.17 -5.98
CA VAL A 100 -4.27 -12.94 -6.71
C VAL A 100 -4.98 -14.28 -6.89
N VAL A 101 -6.31 -14.29 -6.76
CA VAL A 101 -7.14 -15.48 -7.01
C VAL A 101 -7.35 -15.63 -8.51
N ASP A 102 -6.59 -16.52 -9.14
CA ASP A 102 -6.61 -16.76 -10.59
C ASP A 102 -7.65 -17.82 -10.99
N GLU A 103 -7.76 -18.89 -10.20
CA GLU A 103 -8.76 -19.95 -10.32
C GLU A 103 -9.58 -20.06 -9.03
N LEU A 104 -10.85 -20.42 -9.16
CA LEU A 104 -11.80 -20.64 -8.07
C LEU A 104 -12.89 -21.59 -8.57
N PHE A 105 -13.21 -22.62 -7.78
CA PHE A 105 -14.20 -23.61 -8.18
C PHE A 105 -15.58 -23.34 -7.55
N ASP A 106 -16.64 -23.49 -8.35
CA ASP A 106 -18.01 -23.39 -7.86
C ASP A 106 -18.29 -24.46 -6.80
N GLY A 107 -18.77 -24.03 -5.63
CA GLY A 107 -18.95 -24.89 -4.46
C GLY A 107 -17.68 -25.16 -3.65
N SER A 108 -16.55 -24.51 -3.96
CA SER A 108 -15.38 -24.54 -3.07
C SER A 108 -15.65 -23.76 -1.77
N PRO A 109 -14.96 -24.10 -0.67
CA PRO A 109 -15.06 -23.36 0.58
C PRO A 109 -14.74 -21.87 0.40
N ALA A 110 -13.71 -21.53 -0.37
CA ALA A 110 -13.36 -20.14 -0.66
C ALA A 110 -14.48 -19.41 -1.41
N ALA A 111 -15.11 -20.04 -2.40
CA ALA A 111 -16.22 -19.45 -3.15
C ALA A 111 -17.47 -19.23 -2.29
N LEU A 112 -17.83 -20.22 -1.46
CA LEU A 112 -18.97 -20.14 -0.53
C LEU A 112 -18.74 -19.10 0.58
N ASP A 113 -17.50 -18.97 1.04
CA ASP A 113 -17.10 -18.00 2.07
C ASP A 113 -16.80 -16.60 1.46
N GLY A 114 -17.08 -16.40 0.17
CA GLY A 114 -17.21 -15.10 -0.49
C GLY A 114 -15.98 -14.57 -1.23
N ILE A 115 -14.92 -15.36 -1.39
CA ILE A 115 -13.80 -15.02 -2.31
C ILE A 115 -14.31 -15.08 -3.76
N GLN A 116 -13.74 -14.22 -4.62
CA GLN A 116 -14.03 -14.14 -6.05
C GLN A 116 -12.75 -14.15 -6.88
N LEU A 117 -12.88 -14.58 -8.14
CA LEU A 117 -11.83 -14.48 -9.15
C LEU A 117 -11.35 -13.03 -9.30
N GLY A 118 -10.04 -12.83 -9.32
CA GLY A 118 -9.38 -11.52 -9.39
C GLY A 118 -9.26 -10.78 -8.05
N ASP A 119 -9.71 -11.34 -6.93
CA ASP A 119 -9.44 -10.78 -5.60
C ASP A 119 -7.94 -10.80 -5.29
N GLN A 120 -7.42 -9.69 -4.75
CA GLN A 120 -6.01 -9.57 -4.39
C GLN A 120 -5.83 -9.69 -2.87
N ILE A 121 -5.14 -10.73 -2.40
CA ILE A 121 -5.03 -11.07 -0.96
C ILE A 121 -3.93 -10.22 -0.29
N LEU A 122 -4.31 -9.45 0.73
CA LEU A 122 -3.39 -8.70 1.61
C LEU A 122 -2.94 -9.51 2.81
N LYS A 123 -3.86 -10.28 3.40
CA LYS A 123 -3.65 -11.06 4.63
C LYS A 123 -4.54 -12.28 4.64
N PHE A 124 -4.02 -13.42 5.10
CA PHE A 124 -4.77 -14.64 5.34
C PHE A 124 -4.41 -15.19 6.73
N GLY A 125 -5.25 -14.94 7.74
CA GLY A 125 -4.99 -15.37 9.12
C GLY A 125 -3.71 -14.76 9.67
N ILE A 126 -2.73 -15.61 9.99
CA ILE A 126 -1.38 -15.19 10.41
C ILE A 126 -0.41 -14.95 9.24
N VAL A 127 -0.81 -15.29 8.01
CA VAL A 127 0.03 -15.15 6.81
C VAL A 127 -0.16 -13.75 6.23
N GLU A 128 0.84 -12.90 6.44
CA GLU A 128 1.04 -11.63 5.73
C GLU A 128 2.11 -11.81 4.64
N GLY A 129 2.23 -10.85 3.72
CA GLY A 129 3.15 -10.92 2.58
C GLY A 129 4.62 -11.12 2.97
N GLY A 130 5.37 -11.89 2.17
CA GLY A 130 6.76 -12.25 2.43
C GLY A 130 7.17 -13.55 1.74
N ASP A 131 8.18 -14.24 2.27
CA ASP A 131 8.72 -15.46 1.65
C ASP A 131 7.95 -16.74 2.04
N ASN A 132 7.92 -17.70 1.10
CA ASN A 132 7.33 -19.04 1.28
C ASN A 132 5.83 -19.02 1.61
N LEU A 133 5.05 -18.19 0.90
CA LEU A 133 3.62 -17.98 1.13
C LEU A 133 2.77 -19.25 0.93
N VAL A 134 2.95 -19.98 -0.18
CA VAL A 134 2.16 -21.19 -0.50
C VAL A 134 2.23 -22.27 0.61
N PRO A 135 3.42 -22.73 1.08
CA PRO A 135 3.47 -23.73 2.15
C PRO A 135 3.00 -23.18 3.51
N ARG A 136 3.16 -21.88 3.79
CA ARG A 136 2.58 -21.24 4.99
C ARG A 136 1.05 -21.26 4.95
N LEU A 137 0.47 -20.88 3.82
CA LEU A 137 -0.98 -20.87 3.57
C LEU A 137 -1.58 -22.28 3.68
N ALA A 138 -0.92 -23.28 3.07
CA ALA A 138 -1.34 -24.67 3.16
C ALA A 138 -1.30 -25.20 4.61
N ARG A 139 -0.22 -24.89 5.36
CA ARG A 139 -0.11 -25.26 6.78
C ARG A 139 -1.16 -24.56 7.65
N GLU A 140 -1.44 -23.29 7.37
CA GLU A 140 -2.45 -22.51 8.10
C GLU A 140 -3.87 -23.05 7.86
N GLY A 141 -4.19 -23.38 6.60
CA GLY A 141 -5.45 -24.04 6.23
C GLY A 141 -5.60 -25.43 6.85
N GLN A 142 -4.51 -26.21 6.92
CA GLN A 142 -4.53 -27.54 7.55
C GLN A 142 -4.68 -27.47 9.08
N THR A 143 -4.06 -26.46 9.72
CA THR A 143 -4.10 -26.27 11.19
C THR A 143 -5.45 -25.72 11.65
N ASN A 144 -6.07 -24.86 10.85
CA ASN A 144 -7.38 -24.26 11.11
C ASN A 144 -8.51 -24.92 10.33
N GLN A 145 -8.39 -26.22 10.00
CA GLN A 145 -9.44 -26.95 9.32
C GLN A 145 -10.74 -26.92 10.15
N GLY A 146 -11.84 -26.49 9.52
CA GLY A 146 -13.13 -26.28 10.17
C GLY A 146 -13.25 -25.00 11.01
N ARG A 147 -12.24 -24.11 11.02
CA ARG A 147 -12.28 -22.81 11.69
C ARG A 147 -12.21 -21.67 10.66
N ALA A 148 -13.00 -20.62 10.90
CA ALA A 148 -12.98 -19.43 10.06
C ALA A 148 -11.66 -18.67 10.26
N ILE A 149 -10.93 -18.46 9.16
CA ILE A 149 -9.70 -17.68 9.09
C ILE A 149 -10.06 -16.29 8.54
N PRO A 150 -9.70 -15.19 9.21
CA PRO A 150 -9.93 -13.85 8.69
C PRO A 150 -9.00 -13.58 7.51
N VAL A 151 -9.56 -13.19 6.37
CA VAL A 151 -8.87 -12.87 5.13
C VAL A 151 -9.19 -11.44 4.73
N ILE A 152 -8.17 -10.70 4.33
CA ILE A 152 -8.31 -9.34 3.80
C ILE A 152 -7.96 -9.39 2.32
N VAL A 153 -8.90 -8.98 1.48
CA VAL A 153 -8.72 -8.91 0.02
C VAL A 153 -9.00 -7.49 -0.49
N ILE A 154 -8.43 -7.13 -1.64
CA ILE A 154 -8.86 -5.96 -2.42
C ILE A 154 -9.72 -6.46 -3.59
N ARG A 155 -10.93 -5.92 -3.68
CA ARG A 155 -11.87 -6.13 -4.79
C ARG A 155 -12.24 -4.77 -5.39
N ARG A 156 -11.93 -4.56 -6.67
CA ARG A 156 -12.18 -3.29 -7.39
C ARG A 156 -11.59 -2.05 -6.67
N GLY A 157 -10.42 -2.20 -6.05
CA GLY A 157 -9.75 -1.13 -5.28
C GLY A 157 -10.27 -0.91 -3.85
N ALA A 158 -11.35 -1.59 -3.44
CA ALA A 158 -11.85 -1.53 -2.06
C ALA A 158 -11.36 -2.72 -1.24
N GLN A 159 -10.96 -2.49 0.01
CA GLN A 159 -10.60 -3.54 0.96
C GLN A 159 -11.86 -4.23 1.50
N VAL A 160 -11.94 -5.55 1.37
CA VAL A 160 -13.03 -6.40 1.83
C VAL A 160 -12.47 -7.38 2.86
N HIS A 161 -13.16 -7.50 3.99
CA HIS A 161 -12.84 -8.46 5.05
C HIS A 161 -13.77 -9.66 4.89
N LEU A 162 -13.17 -10.85 4.72
CA LEU A 162 -13.84 -12.12 4.49
C LEU A 162 -13.39 -13.13 5.56
N ASN A 163 -14.16 -14.19 5.77
CA ASN A 163 -13.86 -15.23 6.77
C ASN A 163 -13.91 -16.60 6.10
N VAL A 164 -12.76 -17.13 5.71
CA VAL A 164 -12.67 -18.36 4.92
C VAL A 164 -12.38 -19.56 5.83
N THR A 165 -13.19 -20.60 5.72
CA THR A 165 -13.16 -21.79 6.58
C THR A 165 -12.64 -22.99 5.79
N PRO A 166 -11.36 -23.37 5.94
CA PRO A 166 -10.79 -24.50 5.21
C PRO A 166 -11.50 -25.79 5.59
N ARG A 167 -12.00 -26.54 4.61
CA ARG A 167 -12.71 -27.80 4.83
C ARG A 167 -12.49 -28.75 3.66
N VAL A 168 -12.71 -30.04 3.88
CA VAL A 168 -12.66 -31.01 2.78
C VAL A 168 -13.85 -30.73 1.86
N TRP A 169 -13.59 -30.68 0.56
CA TRP A 169 -14.56 -30.41 -0.49
C TRP A 169 -14.31 -31.34 -1.69
N SER A 170 -15.11 -31.24 -2.74
CA SER A 170 -15.08 -32.20 -3.87
C SER A 170 -13.86 -32.08 -4.80
N GLY A 171 -13.06 -31.03 -4.69
CA GLY A 171 -11.84 -30.84 -5.47
C GLY A 171 -10.55 -31.11 -4.69
N ARG A 172 -9.46 -30.44 -5.08
CA ARG A 172 -8.14 -30.61 -4.46
C ARG A 172 -7.93 -29.57 -3.33
N GLY A 173 -7.21 -29.97 -2.29
CA GLY A 173 -6.89 -29.08 -1.16
C GLY A 173 -8.08 -28.78 -0.24
N LEU A 174 -8.00 -27.66 0.48
CA LEU A 174 -8.92 -27.30 1.58
C LEU A 174 -9.70 -25.99 1.35
N LEU A 175 -9.38 -25.25 0.29
CA LEU A 175 -9.89 -23.90 0.03
C LEU A 175 -10.51 -23.82 -1.37
N GLY A 176 -9.81 -24.37 -2.35
CA GLY A 176 -10.32 -24.84 -3.64
C GLY A 176 -10.23 -23.85 -4.77
#